data_AF-A0A1E3RGU0-F1
#
_entry.id   AF-A0A1E3RGU0-F1
#
_cell.length_a   1.000
_cell.length_b   1.000
_cell.length_c   1.000
_cell.angle_alpha   90.00
_cell.angle_beta   90.00
_cell.angle_gamma   90.00
#
_symmetry.space_group_name_H-M   'P 1'
#
loop_
_entity.id
_entity.type
_entity.pdbx_description
1 polymer ?
#
loop_
_entity_poly.entity_id
_entity_poly.type
_entity_poly.pdbx_seq_one_letter_code
_entity_poly.pdbx_strand_id
1 'polypeptide(L)' 'MTAIPPDPDPADVPDLEPGGGVPPGSTPPDSDQTSGVGAVESPPGRSRWTPTAVLSVVAIALFVLLFLSVVVWMLTGGL' A
#
# COMPACT_ATOMS: atom_id res chain seq x y z
N MET A 1 55.71 -27.45 36.41
CA MET A 1 55.00 -27.96 35.22
C MET A 1 54.45 -26.75 34.49
N THR A 2 55.20 -26.21 33.53
CA THR A 2 54.83 -24.99 32.77
C THR A 2 54.60 -25.40 31.33
N ALA A 3 53.36 -25.76 31.00
CA ALA A 3 52.95 -25.94 29.62
C ALA A 3 52.54 -24.56 29.08
N ILE A 4 53.35 -24.01 28.18
CA ILE A 4 52.98 -22.85 27.37
C ILE A 4 51.90 -23.33 26.39
N PRO A 5 50.70 -22.72 26.37
CA PRO A 5 49.71 -23.04 25.35
C PRO A 5 50.28 -22.67 23.97
N PRO A 6 50.14 -23.54 22.94
CA PRO A 6 50.57 -23.24 21.58
C PRO A 6 49.50 -22.38 20.92
N ASP A 7 49.35 -21.15 21.39
CA ASP A 7 48.46 -20.20 20.72
C ASP A 7 49.22 -19.61 19.52
N PRO A 8 48.79 -19.84 18.27
CA PRO A 8 49.49 -19.34 17.09
C PRO A 8 49.43 -17.81 17.01
N ASP A 9 50.44 -17.21 16.38
CA ASP A 9 50.49 -15.76 16.15
C ASP A 9 49.25 -15.32 15.34
N PRO A 10 48.49 -14.29 15.77
CA PRO A 10 47.33 -13.78 15.04
C PRO A 10 47.63 -13.32 13.59
N ALA A 11 48.89 -13.07 13.25
CA ALA A 11 49.33 -12.75 11.89
C ALA A 11 49.45 -13.98 10.97
N ASP A 12 49.48 -15.20 11.52
CA ASP A 12 49.68 -16.48 10.83
C ASP A 12 48.39 -17.33 10.80
N VAL A 13 47.24 -16.69 10.64
CA VAL A 13 45.96 -17.38 10.38
C VAL A 13 45.75 -17.50 8.87
N PRO A 14 45.73 -18.72 8.30
CA PRO A 14 45.44 -18.89 6.88
C PRO A 14 44.01 -18.43 6.59
N ASP A 15 43.83 -17.67 5.50
CA ASP A 15 42.54 -17.25 4.93
C ASP A 15 41.86 -16.02 5.56
N LEU A 16 42.58 -15.17 6.31
CA LEU A 16 42.10 -13.84 6.69
C LEU A 16 42.87 -12.75 5.93
N GLU A 17 42.26 -12.20 4.88
CA GLU A 17 42.80 -11.05 4.17
C GLU A 17 42.94 -9.85 5.14
N PRO A 18 44.13 -9.21 5.27
CA PRO A 18 44.31 -8.04 6.14
C PRO A 18 43.48 -6.87 5.60
N GLY A 19 42.25 -6.75 6.10
CA GLY A 19 41.31 -5.78 5.54
C GLY A 19 39.87 -5.90 5.97
N GLY A 20 39.46 -7.02 6.60
CA GLY A 20 38.21 -7.13 7.37
C GLY A 20 37.00 -6.40 6.78
N GLY A 21 36.82 -6.47 5.46
CA GLY A 21 35.91 -5.61 4.74
C GLY A 21 35.12 -6.42 3.73
N VAL A 22 33.87 -6.75 4.08
CA VAL A 22 32.90 -7.14 3.05
C VAL A 22 32.61 -5.90 2.19
N PRO A 23 32.54 -6.02 0.85
CA PRO A 23 32.05 -4.93 0.02
C PRO A 23 30.69 -4.47 0.55
N PRO A 24 30.41 -3.16 0.68
CA PRO A 24 29.11 -2.70 1.12
C PRO A 24 28.04 -3.27 0.19
N GLY A 25 27.17 -4.12 0.74
CA GLY A 25 26.08 -4.75 -0.02
C GLY A 25 25.72 -6.20 0.35
N SER A 26 26.38 -6.85 1.32
CA SER A 26 26.03 -8.22 1.74
C SER A 26 25.06 -8.31 2.93
N THR A 27 24.73 -7.20 3.58
CA THR A 27 23.53 -7.09 4.40
C THR A 27 22.46 -6.45 3.53
N PRO A 28 21.42 -7.18 3.10
CA PRO A 28 20.19 -6.52 2.67
C PRO A 28 19.81 -5.49 3.75
N PRO A 29 19.40 -4.25 3.41
CA PRO A 29 18.81 -3.39 4.42
C PRO A 29 17.70 -4.19 5.12
N ASP A 30 17.60 -4.05 6.45
CA ASP A 30 16.59 -4.73 7.26
C ASP A 30 15.27 -4.82 6.47
N SER A 31 14.89 -6.06 6.16
CA SER A 31 13.63 -6.37 5.51
C SER A 31 12.51 -6.08 6.50
N ASP A 32 12.18 -4.79 6.61
CA ASP A 32 10.89 -4.23 7.04
C ASP A 32 10.93 -2.68 6.98
N GLN A 33 11.81 -2.09 6.16
CA GLN A 33 11.46 -0.79 5.61
C GLN A 33 10.39 -1.03 4.56
N THR A 34 9.21 -0.48 4.82
CA THR A 34 8.11 -0.37 3.87
C THR A 34 8.54 0.54 2.72
N SER A 35 9.47 0.09 1.87
CA SER A 35 9.79 0.65 0.57
C SER A 35 8.57 0.43 -0.32
N GLY A 36 7.58 1.29 -0.15
CA GLY A 36 6.21 1.07 -0.62
C GLY A 36 5.18 1.93 0.11
N VAL A 37 5.53 2.54 1.24
CA VAL A 37 4.77 3.67 1.80
C VAL A 37 5.23 4.95 1.08
N GLY A 38 5.20 4.91 -0.26
CA GLY A 38 4.99 6.15 -0.98
C GLY A 38 3.66 6.70 -0.50
N ALA A 39 3.59 8.01 -0.26
CA ALA A 39 2.34 8.68 0.02
C ALA A 39 1.27 8.11 -0.92
N VAL A 40 0.14 7.66 -0.38
CA VAL A 40 -1.04 7.41 -1.21
C VAL A 40 -1.30 8.75 -1.88
N GLU A 41 -0.82 8.91 -3.11
CA GLU A 41 -1.16 10.03 -3.96
C GLU A 41 -2.67 10.03 -3.95
N SER A 42 -3.25 11.04 -3.30
CA SER A 42 -4.70 11.12 -3.16
C SER A 42 -5.25 10.95 -4.56
N PRO A 43 -6.07 9.89 -4.83
CA PRO A 43 -6.47 9.56 -6.18
C PRO A 43 -6.95 10.85 -6.85
N PRO A 44 -6.42 11.21 -8.04
CA PRO A 44 -6.62 12.53 -8.64
C PRO A 44 -8.09 12.84 -8.55
N GLY A 45 -8.39 13.89 -7.77
CA GLY A 45 -9.68 14.06 -7.09
C GLY A 45 -10.81 13.61 -7.99
N ARG A 46 -11.38 12.43 -7.72
CA ARG A 46 -12.50 11.89 -8.47
C ARG A 46 -13.53 13.01 -8.52
N SER A 47 -13.65 13.66 -9.68
CA SER A 47 -14.67 14.67 -9.88
C SER A 47 -15.96 14.02 -9.41
N ARG A 48 -16.65 14.62 -8.44
CA ARG A 48 -17.90 14.07 -7.89
C ARG A 48 -18.94 13.82 -8.99
N TRP A 49 -18.68 14.36 -10.18
CA TRP A 49 -19.40 14.22 -11.42
C TRP A 49 -18.68 13.28 -12.37
N THR A 50 -18.51 12.01 -11.99
CA THR A 50 -18.24 10.97 -12.99
C THR A 50 -19.50 10.75 -13.84
N PRO A 51 -19.39 10.30 -15.09
CA PRO A 51 -20.57 9.97 -15.91
C PRO A 51 -21.50 8.96 -15.21
N THR A 52 -20.92 8.05 -14.42
CA THR A 52 -21.66 7.10 -13.59
C THR A 52 -22.42 7.77 -12.45
N ALA A 53 -21.84 8.78 -11.79
CA ALA A 53 -22.53 9.57 -10.77
C ALA A 53 -23.71 10.35 -11.37
N VAL A 54 -23.51 11.00 -12.52
CA VAL A 54 -24.59 11.70 -13.24
C VAL A 54 -25.72 10.75 -13.61
N LEU A 55 -25.39 9.59 -14.20
CA LEU A 55 -26.37 8.57 -14.55
C LEU A 55 -27.15 8.08 -13.32
N SER A 56 -26.47 7.87 -12.19
CA SER A 56 -27.11 7.45 -10.95
C SER A 56 -28.09 8.49 -10.42
N VAL A 57 -27.74 9.78 -10.45
CA VAL A 57 -28.61 10.88 -10.03
C VAL A 57 -29.85 10.96 -10.93
N VAL A 58 -29.66 10.86 -12.24
CA VAL A 58 -30.77 10.86 -13.21
C VAL A 58 -31.70 9.67 -12.96
N ALA A 59 -31.16 8.46 -12.76
CA ALA A 59 -31.95 7.28 -12.49
C ALA A 59 -32.79 7.42 -11.20
N ILE A 60 -32.20 7.94 -10.13
CA ILE A 60 -32.91 8.21 -8.87
C ILE A 60 -34.00 9.26 -9.07
N ALA A 61 -33.71 10.35 -9.79
CA ALA A 61 -34.70 11.39 -10.06
C ALA A 61 -35.91 10.84 -10.83
N LEU A 62 -35.69 10.03 -11.87
CA LEU A 62 -36.76 9.38 -12.63
C LEU A 62 -37.58 8.42 -11.76
N PHE A 63 -36.92 7.64 -10.91
CA PHE A 63 -37.59 6.73 -9.98
C PHE A 63 -38.49 7.49 -9.00
N VAL A 64 -38.00 8.58 -8.41
CA VAL A 64 -38.78 9.43 -7.49
C VAL A 64 -39.96 10.07 -8.21
N LEU A 65 -39.77 10.59 -9.43
CA LEU A 65 -40.85 11.16 -10.23
C LEU A 65 -41.94 10.13 -10.56
N LEU A 66 -41.56 8.93 -10.96
CA LEU A 66 -42.50 7.83 -11.21
C LEU A 66 -43.27 7.47 -9.95
N PHE A 67 -42.55 7.30 -8.83
CA PHE A 67 -43.16 6.97 -7.54
C PHE A 67 -44.17 8.04 -7.11
N LEU A 68 -43.79 9.32 -7.17
CA LEU A 68 -44.69 10.43 -6.87
C LEU A 68 -45.89 10.47 -7.81
N SER A 69 -45.70 10.17 -9.10
CA SER A 69 -46.80 10.11 -10.07
C SER A 69 -47.81 9.03 -9.68
N VAL A 70 -47.36 7.84 -9.27
CA VAL A 70 -48.22 6.76 -8.79
C VAL A 70 -48.95 7.16 -7.50
N VAL A 71 -48.25 7.79 -6.55
CA VAL A 71 -48.85 8.27 -5.30
C VAL A 71 -49.93 9.31 -5.60
N VAL A 72 -49.63 10.29 -6.44
CA VAL A 72 -50.61 11.30 -6.86
C VAL A 72 -51.80 10.63 -7.53
N TRP A 73 -51.57 9.71 -8.47
CA TRP A 73 -52.63 8.98 -9.17
C TRP A 73 -53.55 8.23 -8.20
N MET A 74 -53.00 7.52 -7.21
CA MET A 74 -53.81 6.87 -6.17
C MET A 74 -54.56 7.88 -5.30
N LEU A 75 -53.92 9.00 -4.92
CA LEU A 75 -54.54 10.03 -4.07
C LEU A 75 -55.67 10.78 -4.79
N THR A 76 -55.53 11.04 -6.09
CA THR A 76 -56.59 11.65 -6.91
C THR A 76 -57.72 10.68 -7.27
N GLY A 77 -57.68 9.45 -6.76
CA GLY A 77 -58.71 8.44 -7.01
C GLY A 77 -58.71 8.01 -8.47
N GLY A 78 -57.57 7.49 -8.96
CA GLY A 78 -57.35 7.05 -10.33
C GLY A 78 -58.63 6.62 -11.04
N LEU A 79 -59.00 7.40 -12.07
CA LEU A 79 -60.29 7.38 -12.77
C LEU A 79 -60.96 6.01 -12.89
#